data_AF-A0A1V4T267-F1
#
_entry.id   AF-A0A1V4T267-F1
#
_cell.length_a   1.000
_cell.length_b   1.000
_cell.length_c   1.000
_cell.angle_alpha   90.00
_cell.angle_beta   90.00
_cell.angle_gamma   90.00
#
_symmetry.space_group_name_H-M   'P 1'
#
loop_
_entity.id
_entity.type
_entity.pdbx_description
1 polymer ?
#
loop_
_entity_poly.entity_id
_entity_poly.type
_entity_poly.pdbx_seq_one_letter_code
_entity_poly.pdbx_strand_id
1 'polypeptide(L)'
;TKIVPPDKNGAYPVNWRSSYRIDFNNDGADNKNVRVGHNSVTYSNQNDELIVAVVVEDNNSVSERSDVAIYIDGNRVWDNRETSKYYVSGRTAWVAVEKIGNEITVNVSYAGVQKSFVSKNPDAELRKITWYGAAYKEYLPIANNFFRAINVKKHNVLNWQDIPNKFGSKDILLYGKNVDNIYCTLNNNQGLQYRDPGSTLIYAPPGLSTMFLSWSDFATAPIVKLKGRA
;
A
#
# COMPACT_ATOMS: atom_id res chain seq x y z
N THR A 1 -15.98 -13.86 -2.48
CA THR A 1 -14.77 -13.38 -1.79
C THR A 1 -13.53 -13.74 -2.55
N LYS A 2 -12.49 -12.91 -2.50
CA LYS A 2 -11.13 -13.20 -2.99
C LYS A 2 -10.14 -13.00 -1.86
N ILE A 3 -9.14 -13.88 -1.80
CA ILE A 3 -8.01 -13.78 -0.89
C ILE A 3 -6.98 -12.83 -1.51
N VAL A 4 -6.49 -11.90 -0.71
CA VAL A 4 -5.41 -10.98 -1.08
C VAL A 4 -4.09 -11.70 -0.83
N PRO A 5 -3.25 -11.92 -1.86
CA PRO A 5 -1.97 -12.58 -1.68
C PRO A 5 -0.98 -11.66 -0.93
N PRO A 6 0.02 -12.23 -0.24
CA PRO A 6 1.14 -11.45 0.26
C PRO A 6 2.00 -10.92 -0.89
N ASP A 7 2.87 -9.96 -0.60
CA ASP A 7 3.90 -9.53 -1.55
C ASP A 7 5.04 -10.55 -1.69
N LYS A 8 6.05 -10.21 -2.51
CA LYS A 8 7.22 -11.07 -2.75
C LYS A 8 8.04 -11.41 -1.50
N ASN A 9 7.91 -10.62 -0.43
CA ASN A 9 8.61 -10.84 0.84
C ASN A 9 7.71 -11.56 1.87
N GLY A 10 6.52 -12.03 1.46
CA GLY A 10 5.58 -12.71 2.34
C GLY A 10 4.73 -11.78 3.20
N ALA A 11 4.80 -10.46 3.01
CA ALA A 11 4.07 -9.49 3.84
C ALA A 11 2.73 -9.10 3.21
N TYR A 12 1.65 -9.07 4.01
CA TYR A 12 0.34 -8.62 3.55
C TYR A 12 0.21 -7.08 3.52
N PRO A 13 -0.79 -6.51 2.83
CA PRO A 13 -0.99 -5.07 2.78
C PRO A 13 -1.54 -4.52 4.11
N VAL A 14 -0.75 -3.74 4.83
CA VAL A 14 -1.22 -2.90 5.96
C VAL A 14 -1.64 -1.52 5.47
N ASN A 15 -0.86 -0.96 4.53
CA ASN A 15 -1.15 0.25 3.79
C ASN A 15 -1.53 -0.14 2.36
N TRP A 16 -2.66 0.32 1.86
CA TRP A 16 -3.16 -0.09 0.56
C TRP A 16 -4.21 0.86 0.02
N ARG A 17 -4.39 0.81 -1.30
CA ARG A 17 -5.48 1.46 -2.00
C ARG A 17 -6.22 0.44 -2.85
N SER A 18 -7.54 0.49 -2.77
CA SER A 18 -8.45 -0.21 -3.64
C SER A 18 -9.24 0.78 -4.48
N SER A 19 -9.53 0.43 -5.73
CA SER A 19 -10.42 1.17 -6.59
C SER A 19 -11.24 0.21 -7.44
N TYR A 20 -12.55 0.39 -7.47
CA TYR A 20 -13.47 -0.52 -8.14
C TYR A 20 -14.63 0.21 -8.80
N ARG A 21 -15.28 -0.47 -9.74
CA ARG A 21 -16.45 0.02 -10.48
C ARG A 21 -17.68 -0.81 -10.14
N ILE A 22 -18.80 -0.12 -9.96
CA ILE A 22 -20.10 -0.72 -9.66
C ILE A 22 -21.17 -0.24 -10.63
N ASP A 23 -22.17 -1.08 -10.83
CA ASP A 23 -23.46 -0.71 -11.39
C ASP A 23 -24.49 -1.01 -10.32
N PHE A 24 -25.37 -0.06 -10.08
CA PHE A 24 -26.48 -0.21 -9.15
C PHE A 24 -27.63 0.61 -9.72
N ASN A 25 -28.47 0.04 -10.59
CA ASN A 25 -29.59 0.76 -11.19
C ASN A 25 -30.71 -0.14 -11.74
N ASN A 26 -31.85 0.47 -12.10
CA ASN A 26 -33.03 -0.20 -12.66
C ASN A 26 -33.17 -0.05 -14.19
N ASP A 27 -32.10 0.24 -14.92
CA ASP A 27 -32.18 0.34 -16.38
C ASP A 27 -32.56 -1.00 -17.00
N GLY A 28 -33.57 -0.96 -17.89
CA GLY A 28 -34.17 -2.15 -18.51
C GLY A 28 -35.26 -2.82 -17.68
N ALA A 29 -35.67 -2.27 -16.53
CA ALA A 29 -36.78 -2.79 -15.73
C ALA A 29 -38.16 -2.25 -16.17
N ASP A 30 -39.19 -3.11 -16.12
CA ASP A 30 -40.59 -2.76 -16.43
C ASP A 30 -41.21 -1.78 -15.42
N ASN A 31 -40.83 -1.89 -14.14
CA ASN A 31 -41.19 -0.95 -13.08
C ASN A 31 -39.95 -0.63 -12.24
N LYS A 32 -39.44 0.59 -12.41
CA LYS A 32 -38.21 1.06 -11.77
C LYS A 32 -38.40 1.40 -10.28
N ASN A 33 -39.59 1.85 -9.86
CA ASN A 33 -39.80 2.44 -8.53
C ASN A 33 -39.96 1.44 -7.37
N VAL A 34 -40.05 0.14 -7.66
CA VAL A 34 -40.42 -0.90 -6.67
C VAL A 34 -39.32 -1.95 -6.47
N ARG A 35 -38.08 -1.62 -6.87
CA ARG A 35 -36.94 -2.52 -6.80
C ARG A 35 -36.01 -2.12 -5.68
N VAL A 36 -35.57 -3.10 -4.92
CA VAL A 36 -34.69 -2.92 -3.76
C VAL A 36 -33.47 -3.80 -3.91
N GLY A 37 -32.36 -3.39 -3.33
CA GLY A 37 -31.12 -4.14 -3.44
C GLY A 37 -30.03 -3.62 -2.55
N HIS A 38 -29.00 -4.45 -2.42
CA HIS A 38 -27.80 -4.20 -1.65
C HIS A 38 -26.60 -4.48 -2.53
N ASN A 39 -25.59 -3.63 -2.47
CA ASN A 39 -24.27 -3.84 -3.02
C ASN A 39 -23.25 -3.39 -1.99
N SER A 40 -22.34 -4.27 -1.57
CA SER A 40 -21.23 -3.85 -0.73
C SER A 40 -19.92 -4.48 -1.14
N VAL A 41 -18.84 -3.74 -0.86
CA VAL A 41 -17.48 -4.25 -0.92
C VAL A 41 -16.88 -4.11 0.46
N THR A 42 -16.45 -5.24 1.00
CA THR A 42 -15.91 -5.41 2.35
C THR A 42 -14.45 -5.81 2.28
N TYR A 43 -13.63 -5.15 3.09
CA TYR A 43 -12.20 -5.40 3.26
C TYR A 43 -11.99 -5.92 4.69
N SER A 44 -11.47 -7.13 4.83
CA SER A 44 -11.31 -7.78 6.14
C SER A 44 -9.94 -8.44 6.31
N ASN A 45 -9.59 -8.68 7.57
CA ASN A 45 -8.37 -9.34 7.97
C ASN A 45 -8.50 -10.88 7.95
N GLN A 46 -7.51 -11.59 8.50
CA GLN A 46 -7.47 -13.06 8.47
C GLN A 46 -8.63 -13.69 9.23
N ASN A 47 -9.08 -13.02 10.31
CA ASN A 47 -10.13 -13.46 11.23
C ASN A 47 -11.53 -13.03 10.79
N ASP A 48 -11.68 -12.53 9.56
CA ASP A 48 -12.92 -11.97 9.03
C ASP A 48 -13.40 -10.70 9.76
N GLU A 49 -12.53 -10.06 10.55
CA GLU A 49 -12.83 -8.78 11.18
C GLU A 49 -12.82 -7.66 10.14
N LEU A 50 -13.85 -6.81 10.20
CA LEU A 50 -14.06 -5.73 9.24
C LEU A 50 -13.01 -4.63 9.43
N ILE A 51 -12.24 -4.33 8.39
CA ILE A 51 -11.40 -3.12 8.35
C ILE A 51 -12.26 -1.95 7.85
N VAL A 52 -12.85 -2.12 6.66
CA VAL A 52 -13.72 -1.13 6.03
C VAL A 52 -14.73 -1.80 5.11
N ALA A 53 -15.96 -1.30 5.08
CA ALA A 53 -16.94 -1.63 4.07
C ALA A 53 -17.60 -0.37 3.52
N VAL A 54 -17.86 -0.38 2.21
CA VAL A 54 -18.69 0.61 1.55
C VAL A 54 -19.92 -0.12 1.02
N VAL A 55 -21.08 0.38 1.43
CA VAL A 55 -22.40 -0.17 1.11
C VAL A 55 -23.12 0.84 0.24
N VAL A 56 -23.74 0.37 -0.84
CA VAL A 56 -24.77 1.06 -1.62
C VAL A 56 -26.04 0.23 -1.49
N GLU A 57 -27.13 0.81 -1.02
CA GLU A 57 -28.38 0.09 -0.81
C GLU A 57 -29.57 0.91 -1.29
N ASP A 58 -30.58 0.25 -1.83
CA ASP A 58 -31.94 0.75 -1.93
C ASP A 58 -32.85 -0.20 -1.16
N ASN A 59 -33.51 0.31 -0.13
CA ASN A 59 -34.41 -0.45 0.71
C ASN A 59 -35.86 0.07 0.65
N ASN A 60 -36.18 0.92 -0.32
CA ASN A 60 -37.48 1.56 -0.45
C ASN A 60 -38.32 0.91 -1.54
N SER A 61 -39.39 0.24 -1.11
CA SER A 61 -40.31 -0.49 -2.01
C SER A 61 -41.30 0.39 -2.79
N VAL A 62 -41.29 1.70 -2.57
CA VAL A 62 -42.29 2.64 -3.11
C VAL A 62 -41.68 3.61 -4.13
N SER A 63 -40.43 4.01 -3.91
CA SER A 63 -39.72 4.95 -4.77
C SER A 63 -38.23 4.63 -4.79
N GLU A 64 -37.56 4.90 -5.90
CA GLU A 64 -36.10 4.80 -6.00
C GLU A 64 -35.41 5.68 -4.93
N ARG A 65 -34.86 5.03 -3.91
CA ARG A 65 -34.11 5.65 -2.80
C ARG A 65 -32.90 4.80 -2.48
N SER A 66 -31.76 5.28 -2.95
CA SER A 66 -30.47 4.69 -2.71
C SER A 66 -29.60 5.52 -1.77
N ASP A 67 -28.91 4.81 -0.89
CA ASP A 67 -28.06 5.35 0.18
C ASP A 67 -26.69 4.70 0.14
N VAL A 68 -25.69 5.44 0.62
CA VAL A 68 -24.37 4.90 0.91
C VAL A 68 -24.13 4.92 2.39
N ALA A 69 -23.60 3.81 2.90
CA ALA A 69 -23.11 3.70 4.26
C ALA A 69 -21.65 3.24 4.24
N ILE A 70 -20.87 3.80 5.15
CA ILE A 70 -19.46 3.44 5.36
C ILE A 70 -19.32 2.86 6.75
N TYR A 71 -18.67 1.71 6.82
CA TYR A 71 -18.35 1.02 8.05
C TYR A 71 -16.83 0.95 8.22
N ILE A 72 -16.34 1.22 9.43
CA ILE A 72 -14.93 1.12 9.81
C ILE A 72 -14.86 0.34 11.13
N ASP A 73 -13.98 -0.66 11.22
CA ASP A 73 -13.81 -1.50 12.43
C ASP A 73 -15.14 -2.06 12.96
N GLY A 74 -16.03 -2.50 12.07
CA GLY A 74 -17.35 -3.03 12.42
C GLY A 74 -18.45 -2.00 12.71
N ASN A 75 -18.14 -0.70 12.74
CA ASN A 75 -19.10 0.35 13.13
C ASN A 75 -19.53 1.18 11.92
N ARG A 76 -20.82 1.50 11.81
CA ARG A 76 -21.33 2.48 10.81
C ARG A 76 -20.86 3.87 11.24
N VAL A 77 -19.96 4.46 10.46
CA VAL A 77 -19.34 5.76 10.79
C VAL A 77 -19.92 6.92 9.99
N TRP A 78 -20.54 6.62 8.85
CA TRP A 78 -21.15 7.63 7.99
C TRP A 78 -22.23 7.00 7.11
N ASP A 79 -23.26 7.79 6.84
CA ASP A 79 -24.23 7.51 5.80
C ASP A 79 -24.77 8.81 5.17
N ASN A 80 -25.35 8.68 3.98
CA ASN A 80 -26.35 9.63 3.50
C ASN A 80 -27.70 8.93 3.55
N ARG A 81 -28.74 9.63 4.00
CA ARG A 81 -30.08 9.05 4.13
C ARG A 81 -31.00 9.50 3.00
N GLU A 82 -31.76 8.53 2.49
CA GLU A 82 -32.86 8.57 1.53
C GLU A 82 -32.66 9.48 0.31
N THR A 83 -31.67 9.22 -0.53
CA THR A 83 -31.48 9.97 -1.79
C THR A 83 -31.80 9.12 -3.03
N SER A 84 -31.96 9.69 -4.23
CA SER A 84 -32.01 8.89 -5.48
C SER A 84 -30.68 8.87 -6.24
N LYS A 85 -29.61 9.42 -5.67
CA LYS A 85 -28.37 9.77 -6.40
C LYS A 85 -27.48 8.58 -6.73
N TYR A 86 -27.78 7.38 -6.23
CA TYR A 86 -26.87 6.23 -6.30
C TYR A 86 -27.32 5.15 -7.29
N TYR A 87 -28.29 5.49 -8.13
CA TYR A 87 -28.64 4.79 -9.36
C TYR A 87 -27.58 5.05 -10.45
N VAL A 88 -26.58 4.18 -10.58
CA VAL A 88 -25.40 4.39 -11.44
C VAL A 88 -25.05 3.25 -12.38
N SER A 89 -24.47 3.57 -13.55
CA SER A 89 -23.97 2.61 -14.53
C SER A 89 -22.44 2.57 -14.62
N GLY A 90 -21.89 1.39 -14.90
CA GLY A 90 -20.47 1.03 -14.71
C GLY A 90 -19.46 1.62 -15.66
N ARG A 91 -19.78 2.76 -16.28
CA ARG A 91 -18.83 3.53 -17.10
C ARG A 91 -18.29 4.75 -16.38
N THR A 92 -19.03 5.30 -15.39
CA THR A 92 -18.67 6.57 -14.73
C THR A 92 -18.55 6.45 -13.21
N ALA A 93 -19.28 5.53 -12.58
CA ALA A 93 -19.22 5.33 -11.14
C ALA A 93 -18.02 4.47 -10.71
N TRP A 94 -17.27 5.01 -9.76
CA TRP A 94 -16.17 4.30 -9.12
C TRP A 94 -16.11 4.64 -7.64
N VAL A 95 -15.57 3.70 -6.88
CA VAL A 95 -15.28 3.87 -5.46
C VAL A 95 -13.80 3.60 -5.23
N ALA A 96 -13.15 4.46 -4.45
CA ALA A 96 -11.81 4.21 -3.96
C ALA A 96 -11.80 4.18 -2.43
N VAL A 97 -11.01 3.25 -1.90
CA VAL A 97 -10.76 3.12 -0.47
C VAL A 97 -9.26 3.05 -0.29
N GLU A 98 -8.70 3.95 0.51
CA GLU A 98 -7.26 4.00 0.79
C GLU A 98 -7.04 3.97 2.30
N LYS A 99 -6.16 3.09 2.75
CA LYS A 99 -5.73 3.00 4.14
C LYS A 99 -4.24 3.32 4.22
N ILE A 100 -3.89 4.33 5.00
CA ILE A 100 -2.50 4.70 5.34
C ILE A 100 -2.42 4.87 6.86
N GLY A 101 -1.69 3.98 7.53
CA GLY A 101 -1.64 3.92 8.99
C GLY A 101 -3.04 3.69 9.56
N ASN A 102 -3.47 4.60 10.44
CA ASN A 102 -4.80 4.61 11.05
C ASN A 102 -5.85 5.35 10.21
N GLU A 103 -5.48 6.06 9.14
CA GLU A 103 -6.45 6.80 8.33
C GLU A 103 -7.00 5.93 7.22
N ILE A 104 -8.34 5.92 7.08
CA ILE A 104 -9.06 5.31 5.97
C ILE A 104 -9.84 6.39 5.25
N THR A 105 -9.50 6.62 3.98
CA THR A 105 -10.17 7.56 3.09
C THR A 105 -11.04 6.80 2.10
N VAL A 106 -12.32 7.16 2.03
CA VAL A 106 -13.32 6.62 1.10
C VAL A 106 -13.77 7.72 0.15
N ASN A 107 -13.69 7.45 -1.15
CA ASN A 107 -14.19 8.30 -2.21
C ASN A 107 -15.23 7.55 -3.05
N VAL A 108 -16.43 8.11 -3.16
CA VAL A 108 -17.51 7.62 -4.02
C VAL A 108 -17.80 8.71 -5.06
N SER A 109 -17.34 8.48 -6.29
CA SER A 109 -17.17 9.54 -7.29
C SER A 109 -18.44 10.27 -7.67
N TYR A 110 -19.50 9.49 -7.91
CA TYR A 110 -20.77 9.99 -8.42
C TYR A 110 -21.63 10.67 -7.34
N ALA A 111 -21.28 10.46 -6.07
CA ALA A 111 -21.95 11.05 -4.93
C ALA A 111 -21.27 12.33 -4.44
N GLY A 112 -20.08 12.66 -4.97
CA GLY A 112 -19.22 13.71 -4.42
C GLY A 112 -18.79 13.43 -2.97
N VAL A 113 -18.81 12.16 -2.55
CA VAL A 113 -18.45 11.78 -1.18
C VAL A 113 -16.96 11.53 -1.14
N GLN A 114 -16.26 12.31 -0.35
CA GLN A 114 -14.88 12.06 0.04
C GLN A 114 -14.78 12.24 1.56
N LYS A 115 -14.56 11.15 2.28
CA LYS A 115 -14.53 11.12 3.74
C LYS A 115 -13.32 10.35 4.24
N SER A 116 -12.72 10.84 5.31
CA SER A 116 -11.61 10.20 5.99
C SER A 116 -12.03 9.87 7.42
N PHE A 117 -11.65 8.69 7.89
CA PHE A 117 -11.99 8.16 9.19
C PHE A 117 -10.74 7.60 9.86
N VAL A 118 -10.74 7.61 11.20
CA VAL A 118 -9.67 7.03 12.00
C VAL A 118 -10.08 5.62 12.41
N SER A 119 -9.31 4.62 11.97
CA SER A 119 -9.41 3.24 12.43
C SER A 119 -8.64 3.07 13.74
N LYS A 120 -9.14 2.19 14.61
CA LYS A 120 -8.48 1.78 15.85
C LYS A 120 -7.38 0.74 15.61
N ASN A 121 -7.31 0.17 14.40
CA ASN A 121 -6.44 -0.94 14.04
C ASN A 121 -5.45 -0.54 12.92
N PRO A 122 -4.43 0.29 13.22
CA PRO A 122 -3.47 0.77 12.22
C PRO A 122 -2.70 -0.37 11.54
N ASP A 123 -2.49 -1.49 12.23
CA ASP A 123 -1.69 -2.62 11.73
C ASP A 123 -2.53 -3.73 11.10
N ALA A 124 -3.84 -3.50 10.89
CA ALA A 124 -4.71 -4.49 10.28
C ALA A 124 -4.24 -4.85 8.86
N GLU A 125 -3.83 -6.10 8.67
CA GLU A 125 -3.50 -6.65 7.36
C GLU A 125 -4.77 -6.91 6.55
N LEU A 126 -4.80 -6.41 5.32
CA LEU A 126 -5.84 -6.77 4.36
C LEU A 126 -5.62 -8.20 3.86
N ARG A 127 -6.61 -9.08 4.09
CA ARG A 127 -6.50 -10.50 3.74
C ARG A 127 -7.60 -10.96 2.80
N LYS A 128 -8.79 -10.38 2.90
CA LYS A 128 -9.96 -10.81 2.14
C LYS A 128 -10.74 -9.60 1.63
N ILE A 129 -11.24 -9.73 0.41
CA ILE A 129 -12.15 -8.76 -0.19
C ILE A 129 -13.41 -9.50 -0.62
N THR A 130 -14.55 -9.04 -0.12
CA THR A 130 -15.86 -9.63 -0.39
C THR A 130 -16.72 -8.60 -1.07
N TRP A 131 -17.16 -8.89 -2.29
CA TRP A 131 -18.31 -8.24 -2.88
C TRP A 131 -19.57 -9.05 -2.53
N TYR A 132 -20.62 -8.35 -2.13
CA TYR A 132 -21.93 -8.93 -1.83
C TYR A 132 -23.02 -8.13 -2.53
N GLY A 133 -23.81 -8.80 -3.36
CA GLY A 133 -25.00 -8.26 -4.01
C GLY A 133 -26.23 -9.05 -3.58
N ALA A 134 -27.30 -8.38 -3.18
CA ALA A 134 -28.52 -9.05 -2.72
C ALA A 134 -29.78 -8.23 -3.01
N ALA A 135 -30.93 -8.91 -2.89
CA ALA A 135 -32.25 -8.30 -2.80
C ALA A 135 -32.79 -8.46 -1.38
N TYR A 136 -33.74 -7.61 -1.00
CA TYR A 136 -34.40 -7.68 0.29
C TYR A 136 -35.76 -8.37 0.18
N LYS A 137 -35.98 -9.40 1.01
CA LYS A 137 -37.26 -10.14 1.10
C LYS A 137 -37.68 -10.68 -0.28
N GLU A 138 -38.97 -10.61 -0.59
CA GLU A 138 -39.59 -11.04 -1.85
C GLU A 138 -39.72 -9.90 -2.88
N TYR A 139 -39.11 -8.73 -2.61
CA TYR A 139 -39.14 -7.62 -3.54
C TYR A 139 -38.28 -7.91 -4.77
N LEU A 140 -38.65 -7.28 -5.89
CA LEU A 140 -37.87 -7.39 -7.11
C LEU A 140 -36.45 -6.81 -6.89
N PRO A 141 -35.39 -7.54 -7.30
CA PRO A 141 -34.03 -7.03 -7.19
C PRO A 141 -33.81 -5.80 -8.07
N ILE A 142 -32.86 -4.95 -7.67
CA ILE A 142 -32.22 -3.97 -8.56
C ILE A 142 -31.74 -4.70 -9.82
N ALA A 143 -32.17 -4.23 -10.98
CA ALA A 143 -31.99 -4.96 -12.25
C ALA A 143 -30.50 -5.08 -12.63
N ASN A 144 -29.74 -4.00 -12.47
CA ASN A 144 -28.32 -3.96 -12.72
C ASN A 144 -27.58 -3.77 -11.39
N ASN A 145 -27.22 -4.87 -10.75
CA ASN A 145 -26.40 -4.90 -9.54
C ASN A 145 -25.08 -5.63 -9.84
N PHE A 146 -24.10 -4.89 -10.36
CA PHE A 146 -22.86 -5.48 -10.87
C PHE A 146 -21.62 -4.93 -10.16
N PHE A 147 -20.63 -5.81 -10.05
CA PHE A 147 -19.26 -5.49 -9.70
C PHE A 147 -18.37 -5.81 -10.89
N ARG A 148 -17.81 -4.78 -11.54
CA ARG A 148 -17.15 -4.96 -12.85
C ARG A 148 -15.66 -5.24 -12.74
N ALA A 149 -14.96 -4.45 -11.94
CA ALA A 149 -13.52 -4.53 -11.82
C ALA A 149 -13.08 -3.95 -10.48
N ILE A 150 -12.00 -4.51 -9.94
CA ILE A 150 -11.30 -4.01 -8.76
C ILE A 150 -9.80 -4.09 -8.99
N ASN A 151 -9.12 -3.06 -8.54
CA ASN A 151 -7.67 -3.03 -8.45
C ASN A 151 -7.29 -2.71 -7.01
N VAL A 152 -6.34 -3.48 -6.48
CA VAL A 152 -5.81 -3.28 -5.12
C VAL A 152 -4.30 -3.16 -5.24
N LYS A 153 -3.74 -2.13 -4.62
CA LYS A 153 -2.30 -1.85 -4.59
C LYS A 153 -1.85 -1.76 -3.15
N LYS A 154 -0.84 -2.57 -2.80
CA LYS A 154 -0.11 -2.43 -1.54
C LYS A 154 0.82 -1.22 -1.63
N HIS A 155 0.86 -0.42 -0.58
CA HIS A 155 1.82 0.68 -0.42
C HIS A 155 2.97 0.26 0.50
N ASN A 156 4.05 1.05 0.47
CA ASN A 156 5.19 0.92 1.38
C ASN A 156 5.82 -0.48 1.37
N VAL A 157 5.91 -1.09 0.18
CA VAL A 157 6.57 -2.38 -0.01
C VAL A 157 8.07 -2.21 0.16
N LEU A 158 8.64 -2.84 1.19
CA LEU A 158 10.08 -2.90 1.37
C LEU A 158 10.69 -3.61 0.17
N ASN A 159 11.58 -2.92 -0.54
CA ASN A 159 12.28 -3.47 -1.68
C ASN A 159 13.77 -3.22 -1.48
N TRP A 160 14.44 -4.20 -0.88
CA TRP A 160 15.89 -4.25 -0.87
C TRP A 160 16.35 -5.14 -2.01
N GLN A 161 17.34 -4.67 -2.75
CA GLN A 161 18.12 -5.49 -3.66
C GLN A 161 19.54 -5.43 -3.12
N ASP A 162 20.17 -6.58 -2.93
CA ASP A 162 21.59 -6.62 -2.62
C ASP A 162 22.33 -5.88 -3.73
N ILE A 163 23.05 -4.83 -3.35
CA ILE A 163 24.03 -4.24 -4.24
C ILE A 163 25.17 -5.26 -4.29
N PRO A 164 25.50 -5.84 -5.46
CA PRO A 164 26.61 -6.77 -5.55
C PRO A 164 27.84 -6.13 -4.93
N ASN A 165 28.58 -6.91 -4.12
CA ASN A 165 29.79 -6.40 -3.49
C ASN A 165 30.68 -5.80 -4.60
N LYS A 166 31.04 -4.53 -4.44
CA LYS A 166 31.83 -3.79 -5.43
C LYS A 166 33.21 -4.42 -5.65
N PHE A 167 33.66 -5.21 -4.68
CA PHE A 167 34.96 -5.88 -4.65
C PHE A 167 34.78 -7.39 -4.67
N GLY A 168 35.62 -8.06 -5.47
CA GLY A 168 35.72 -9.51 -5.51
C GLY A 168 36.51 -10.08 -4.33
N SER A 169 36.50 -11.40 -4.20
CA SER A 169 37.35 -12.09 -3.22
C SER A 169 38.83 -11.83 -3.53
N LYS A 170 39.60 -11.49 -2.49
CA LYS A 170 41.04 -11.17 -2.54
C LYS A 170 41.39 -9.84 -3.22
N ASP A 171 40.40 -9.01 -3.56
CA ASP A 171 40.68 -7.65 -3.99
C ASP A 171 41.40 -6.87 -2.88
N ILE A 172 42.45 -6.14 -3.26
CA ILE A 172 43.21 -5.27 -2.37
C ILE A 172 42.91 -3.83 -2.74
N LEU A 173 42.12 -3.17 -1.90
CA LEU A 173 41.93 -1.73 -1.96
C LEU A 173 43.02 -1.05 -1.12
N LEU A 174 43.85 -0.24 -1.75
CA LEU A 174 44.86 0.56 -1.08
C LEU A 174 44.48 2.04 -1.19
N TYR A 175 44.26 2.68 -0.05
CA TYR A 175 43.89 4.09 0.04
C TYR A 175 44.86 4.83 0.97
N GLY A 176 45.28 6.02 0.56
CA GLY A 176 46.15 6.85 1.40
C GLY A 176 46.55 8.16 0.72
N LYS A 177 47.56 8.82 1.28
CA LYS A 177 48.17 10.03 0.73
C LYS A 177 49.68 9.82 0.59
N ASN A 178 50.24 10.19 -0.56
CA ASN A 178 51.68 10.40 -0.73
C ASN A 178 52.00 11.90 -0.59
N VAL A 179 53.25 12.31 -0.82
CA VAL A 179 53.68 13.70 -0.60
C VAL A 179 52.74 14.71 -1.31
N ASP A 180 52.34 14.39 -2.53
CA ASP A 180 51.63 15.35 -3.40
C ASP A 180 50.13 15.07 -3.50
N ASN A 181 49.68 13.80 -3.43
CA ASN A 181 48.33 13.40 -3.80
C ASN A 181 47.71 12.30 -2.92
N ILE A 182 46.38 12.29 -2.85
CA ILE A 182 45.61 11.14 -2.37
C ILE A 182 45.63 10.09 -3.48
N TYR A 183 45.89 8.83 -3.11
CA TYR A 183 45.82 7.71 -4.03
C TYR A 183 44.80 6.69 -3.54
N CYS A 184 44.15 6.06 -4.51
CA CYS A 184 43.27 4.92 -4.32
C CYS A 184 43.59 3.94 -5.45
N THR A 185 43.99 2.72 -5.10
CA THR A 185 44.20 1.65 -6.08
C THR A 185 43.41 0.41 -5.70
N LEU A 186 42.90 -0.27 -6.72
CA LEU A 186 42.29 -1.60 -6.61
C LEU A 186 43.19 -2.56 -7.36
N ASN A 187 43.79 -3.53 -6.65
CA ASN A 187 44.74 -4.48 -7.24
C ASN A 187 45.86 -3.79 -8.04
N ASN A 188 46.43 -2.71 -7.48
CA ASN A 188 47.45 -1.85 -8.09
C ASN A 188 47.03 -1.03 -9.32
N ASN A 189 45.78 -1.10 -9.76
CA ASN A 189 45.24 -0.24 -10.82
C ASN A 189 44.62 1.03 -10.24
N GLN A 190 44.58 2.11 -11.03
CA GLN A 190 43.95 3.36 -10.63
C GLN A 190 42.49 3.13 -10.22
N GLY A 191 42.15 3.55 -9.00
CA GLY A 191 40.86 3.27 -8.36
C GLY A 191 40.21 4.50 -7.73
N LEU A 192 40.48 5.72 -8.24
CA LEU A 192 39.96 6.96 -7.66
C LEU A 192 38.42 7.01 -7.62
N GLN A 193 37.73 6.30 -8.51
CA GLN A 193 36.27 6.12 -8.52
C GLN A 193 35.72 5.26 -7.36
N TYR A 194 36.59 4.58 -6.62
CA TYR A 194 36.23 3.84 -5.39
C TYR A 194 36.35 4.72 -4.14
N ARG A 195 36.87 5.95 -4.27
CA ARG A 195 36.78 6.95 -3.22
C ARG A 195 35.32 7.39 -3.08
N ASP A 196 34.81 7.41 -1.86
CA ASP A 196 33.50 7.97 -1.58
C ASP A 196 33.55 9.51 -1.79
N PRO A 197 32.68 10.09 -2.65
CA PRO A 197 32.66 11.53 -2.90
C PRO A 197 32.40 12.29 -1.60
N GLY A 198 33.41 13.06 -1.14
CA GLY A 198 33.33 13.82 0.11
C GLY A 198 34.14 13.23 1.26
N SER A 199 34.73 12.04 1.13
CA SER A 199 35.66 11.54 2.14
C SER A 199 36.88 12.45 2.25
N THR A 200 37.10 13.00 3.43
CA THR A 200 38.30 13.75 3.80
C THR A 200 39.39 12.78 4.27
N LEU A 201 40.63 13.27 4.36
CA LEU A 201 41.71 12.50 4.97
C LEU A 201 41.43 12.29 6.45
N ILE A 202 41.56 11.05 6.92
CA ILE A 202 41.48 10.73 8.34
C ILE A 202 42.84 11.00 8.96
N TYR A 203 42.94 12.07 9.74
CA TYR A 203 44.14 12.40 10.49
C TYR A 203 44.06 11.78 11.88
N ALA A 204 45.05 10.95 12.21
CA ALA A 204 45.24 10.44 13.57
C ALA A 204 45.99 11.52 14.39
N PRO A 205 45.41 12.08 15.46
CA PRO A 205 46.16 12.97 16.35
C PRO A 205 47.32 12.23 17.02
N PRO A 206 48.37 12.95 17.48
CA PRO A 206 49.46 12.37 18.25
C PRO A 206 48.93 11.59 19.47
N GLY A 207 49.49 10.40 19.71
CA GLY A 207 49.05 9.51 20.78
C GLY A 207 48.21 8.34 20.28
N LEU A 208 47.19 7.95 21.06
CA LEU A 208 46.35 6.79 20.75
C LEU A 208 45.16 7.21 19.88
N SER A 209 45.06 6.61 18.69
CA SER A 209 43.90 6.73 17.80
C SER A 209 43.21 5.38 17.66
N THR A 210 41.87 5.38 17.67
CA THR A 210 41.06 4.18 17.44
C THR A 210 40.33 4.31 16.11
N MET A 211 40.36 3.25 15.29
CA MET A 211 39.61 3.19 14.03
C MET A 211 38.51 2.15 14.14
N PHE A 212 37.30 2.52 13.73
CA PHE A 212 36.16 1.62 13.63
C PHE A 212 35.88 1.31 12.18
N LEU A 213 35.65 0.03 11.90
CA LEU A 213 35.24 -0.45 10.59
C LEU A 213 33.79 -0.95 10.70
N SER A 214 32.95 -0.53 9.75
CA SER A 214 31.62 -1.08 9.55
C SER A 214 31.58 -1.86 8.24
N TRP A 215 30.89 -3.00 8.24
CA TRP A 215 30.66 -3.84 7.05
C TRP A 215 29.26 -4.46 7.14
N SER A 216 28.73 -4.90 6.00
CA SER A 216 27.43 -5.58 5.96
C SER A 216 27.50 -6.94 6.63
N ASP A 217 26.43 -7.35 7.31
CA ASP A 217 26.28 -8.63 8.02
C ASP A 217 26.43 -9.87 7.10
N PHE A 218 26.03 -9.75 5.83
CA PHE A 218 26.21 -10.80 4.82
C PHE A 218 27.63 -10.86 4.23
N ALA A 219 28.50 -9.90 4.54
CA ALA A 219 29.86 -9.84 4.02
C ALA A 219 30.88 -10.41 5.03
N THR A 220 31.97 -10.98 4.51
CA THR A 220 33.11 -11.35 5.36
C THR A 220 33.81 -10.08 5.83
N ALA A 221 34.08 -9.98 7.13
CA ALA A 221 34.84 -8.86 7.69
C ALA A 221 36.18 -8.71 6.94
N PRO A 222 36.50 -7.53 6.39
CA PRO A 222 37.73 -7.37 5.62
C PRO A 222 38.94 -7.31 6.55
N ILE A 223 40.07 -7.81 6.06
CA ILE A 223 41.35 -7.70 6.76
C ILE A 223 41.93 -6.32 6.49
N VAL A 224 41.99 -5.48 7.53
CA VAL A 224 42.52 -4.11 7.42
C VAL A 224 43.97 -4.07 7.90
N LYS A 225 44.86 -3.52 7.09
CA LYS A 225 46.23 -3.18 7.49
C LYS A 225 46.41 -1.67 7.43
N LEU A 226 46.79 -1.08 8.55
CA LEU A 226 47.09 0.35 8.66
C LEU A 226 48.60 0.56 8.60
N LYS A 227 49.03 1.54 7.80
CA LYS A 227 50.42 1.98 7.76
C LYS A 227 50.46 3.50 7.87
N GLY A 228 50.94 4.00 9.00
CA GLY A 228 51.23 5.41 9.23
C GLY A 228 52.74 5.67 9.19
N ARG A 229 53.12 6.92 8.94
CA ARG A 229 54.41 7.44 9.38
C ARG A 229 54.16 8.17 10.70
N ALA A 230 55.01 7.90 11.70
CA ALA A 230 55.15 8.79 12.84
C ALA A 230 55.79 10.10 12.39
#